data_AF-A0A354FQT3-F1
#
_entry.id   AF-A0A354FQT3-F1
#
_cell.length_a   1.000
_cell.length_b   1.000
_cell.length_c   1.000
_cell.angle_alpha   90.00
_cell.angle_beta   90.00
_cell.angle_gamma   90.00
#
_symmetry.space_group_name_H-M   'P 1'
#
loop_
_entity.id
_entity.type
_entity.pdbx_description
1 polymer ?
#
loop_
_entity_poly.entity_id
_entity_poly.type
_entity_poly.pdbx_seq_one_letter_code
_entity_poly.pdbx_strand_id
1 'polypeptide(L)'
;MKPVWLSIFASLLFVSCSSYQRDFKESKNEFRSAIKLKPAPTGPWKGTWKSEVNGHQGPLWCMIKRDESSPGTYNFRYRAGWGLLQFGDYTHPIRTTQEDGALS
;
A
#
# COMPACT_ATOMS: atom_id res chain seq x y z
N MET A 1 -35.52 -18.85 -9.10
CA MET A 1 -34.18 -19.09 -9.67
C MET A 1 -33.37 -17.80 -9.97
N LYS A 2 -33.87 -16.59 -9.70
CA LYS A 2 -33.17 -15.32 -10.01
C LYS A 2 -32.37 -14.62 -8.89
N PRO A 3 -32.47 -14.94 -7.57
CA PRO A 3 -31.74 -14.17 -6.55
C PRO A 3 -30.28 -14.63 -6.33
N VAL A 4 -29.92 -15.86 -6.75
CA VAL A 4 -28.59 -16.43 -6.49
C VAL A 4 -27.49 -15.70 -7.27
N TRP A 5 -27.78 -15.26 -8.50
CA TRP A 5 -26.82 -14.59 -9.37
C TRP A 5 -26.44 -13.18 -8.87
N LEU A 6 -27.42 -12.47 -8.31
CA LEU A 6 -27.20 -11.15 -7.67
C LEU A 6 -26.33 -11.29 -6.42
N SER A 7 -26.53 -12.33 -5.61
CA SER A 7 -25.71 -12.60 -4.43
C SER A 7 -24.26 -12.97 -4.77
N ILE A 8 -24.04 -13.73 -5.85
CA ILE A 8 -22.69 -14.09 -6.34
C ILE A 8 -21.96 -12.85 -6.87
N PHE A 9 -22.64 -12.00 -7.65
CA PHE A 9 -22.01 -10.78 -8.17
C PHE A 9 -21.66 -9.77 -7.05
N ALA A 10 -22.54 -9.63 -6.06
CA ALA A 10 -22.28 -8.77 -4.91
C ALA A 10 -21.08 -9.26 -4.07
N SER A 11 -20.92 -10.57 -3.88
CA SER A 11 -19.82 -11.13 -3.06
C SER A 11 -18.45 -10.98 -3.71
N LEU A 12 -18.35 -10.97 -5.05
CA LEU A 12 -17.10 -10.72 -5.77
C LEU A 12 -16.57 -9.28 -5.60
N LEU A 13 -17.46 -8.30 -5.38
CA LEU A 13 -17.07 -6.89 -5.19
C LEU A 13 -16.43 -6.63 -3.81
N PHE A 14 -16.73 -7.45 -2.80
CA PHE A 14 -16.20 -7.26 -1.45
C PHE A 14 -14.80 -7.85 -1.23
N VAL A 15 -14.34 -8.77 -2.10
CA VAL A 15 -13.02 -9.42 -1.93
C VAL A 15 -11.86 -8.43 -2.15
N SER A 16 -12.01 -7.47 -3.07
CA SER A 16 -10.92 -6.55 -3.48
C SER A 16 -10.48 -5.55 -2.40
N CYS A 17 -11.37 -5.13 -1.51
CA CYS A 17 -11.01 -4.19 -0.42
C CYS A 17 -10.27 -4.87 0.75
N SER A 18 -10.36 -6.19 0.89
CA SER A 18 -9.83 -6.92 2.04
C SER A 18 -8.31 -7.15 1.99
N SER A 19 -7.74 -7.30 0.79
CA SER A 19 -6.34 -7.70 0.61
C SER A 19 -5.37 -6.64 1.11
N TYR A 20 -5.54 -5.38 0.69
CA TYR A 20 -4.66 -4.29 1.10
C TYR A 20 -4.62 -4.11 2.62
N GLN A 21 -5.78 -4.13 3.28
CA GLN A 21 -5.85 -3.92 4.73
C GLN A 21 -5.18 -5.06 5.51
N ARG A 22 -5.36 -6.30 5.05
CA ARG A 22 -4.66 -7.47 5.60
C ARG A 22 -3.15 -7.34 5.42
N ASP A 23 -2.70 -7.06 4.21
CA ASP A 23 -1.26 -6.93 3.88
C ASP A 23 -0.62 -5.76 4.66
N PHE A 24 -1.34 -4.64 4.83
CA PHE A 24 -0.87 -3.49 5.61
C PHE A 24 -0.76 -3.83 7.09
N LYS A 25 -1.72 -4.60 7.63
CA LYS A 25 -1.66 -5.09 9.02
C LYS A 25 -0.48 -6.02 9.23
N GLU A 26 -0.23 -6.93 8.29
CA GLU A 26 0.92 -7.84 8.29
C GLU A 26 2.24 -7.07 8.23
N SER A 27 2.39 -6.16 7.27
CA SER A 27 3.58 -5.31 7.14
C SER A 27 3.87 -4.51 8.42
N LYS A 28 2.82 -4.04 9.12
CA LYS A 28 2.95 -3.37 10.43
C LYS A 28 3.41 -4.29 11.54
N ASN A 29 2.95 -5.53 11.56
CA ASN A 29 3.39 -6.50 12.55
C ASN A 29 4.86 -6.89 12.31
N GLU A 30 5.24 -7.16 11.06
CA GLU A 30 6.63 -7.45 10.67
C GLU A 30 7.58 -6.29 10.98
N PHE A 31 7.16 -5.05 10.70
CA PHE A 31 7.98 -3.88 10.98
C PHE A 31 8.20 -3.70 12.50
N ARG A 32 7.18 -4.00 13.31
CA ARG A 32 7.27 -3.93 14.78
C ARG A 32 8.09 -5.06 15.41
N SER A 33 8.09 -6.26 14.80
CA SER A 33 8.84 -7.41 15.30
C SER A 33 10.31 -7.39 14.89
N ALA A 34 10.71 -6.48 13.99
CA ALA A 34 12.10 -6.35 13.58
C ALA A 34 12.97 -5.83 14.75
N ILE A 35 13.85 -6.70 15.25
CA ILE A 35 14.78 -6.44 16.37
C ILE A 35 15.82 -5.34 16.04
N LYS A 36 16.06 -5.07 14.75
CA LYS A 36 16.94 -4.00 14.26
C LYS A 36 16.14 -3.06 13.37
N LEU A 37 16.38 -1.74 13.50
CA LEU A 37 15.88 -0.75 12.55
C LEU A 37 16.28 -1.20 11.14
N LYS A 38 15.30 -1.37 10.24
CA LYS A 38 15.60 -1.58 8.83
C LYS A 38 16.19 -0.26 8.29
N PRO A 39 17.43 -0.24 7.77
CA PRO A 39 18.06 1.00 7.31
C PRO A 39 17.37 1.60 6.07
N ALA A 40 16.66 0.78 5.31
CA ALA A 40 15.90 1.18 4.13
C ALA A 40 14.44 1.56 4.50
N PRO A 41 13.74 2.39 3.69
CA PRO A 41 12.38 2.87 3.93
C PRO A 41 11.28 1.77 3.85
N THR A 42 11.63 0.50 3.99
CA THR A 42 10.69 -0.62 3.95
C THR A 42 9.69 -0.59 5.09
N GLY A 43 8.49 -1.12 4.84
CA GLY A 43 7.43 -1.25 5.84
C GLY A 43 6.21 -0.37 5.54
N PRO A 44 5.32 -0.23 6.52
CA PRO A 44 4.08 0.53 6.35
C PRO A 44 4.27 2.01 6.70
N TRP A 45 3.74 2.86 5.84
CA TRP A 45 3.76 4.31 5.99
C TRP A 45 2.35 4.86 5.98
N LYS A 46 2.17 5.98 6.68
CA LYS A 46 0.96 6.79 6.65
C LYS A 46 1.35 8.24 6.39
N GLY A 47 0.55 8.91 5.57
CA GLY A 47 0.70 10.32 5.27
C GLY A 47 -0.60 10.90 4.74
N THR A 48 -0.49 11.98 3.98
CA THR A 48 -1.60 12.65 3.31
C THR A 48 -1.29 12.82 1.83
N TRP A 49 -2.32 12.76 0.99
CA TRP A 49 -2.23 13.18 -0.40
C TRP A 49 -2.88 14.54 -0.55
N LYS A 50 -2.41 15.33 -1.52
CA LYS A 50 -3.04 16.57 -1.97
C LYS A 50 -3.02 16.59 -3.50
N SER A 51 -4.14 16.94 -4.10
CA SER A 51 -4.29 17.14 -5.53
C SER A 51 -3.83 18.54 -5.90
N GLU A 52 -2.89 18.65 -6.84
CA GLU A 52 -2.46 19.95 -7.37
C GLU A 52 -3.54 20.61 -8.23
N VAL A 53 -4.45 19.83 -8.82
CA VAL A 53 -5.47 20.35 -9.75
C VAL A 53 -6.62 21.05 -9.03
N ASN A 54 -7.06 20.50 -7.88
CA ASN A 54 -8.25 20.98 -7.19
C ASN A 54 -8.07 21.13 -5.66
N GLY A 55 -6.88 20.91 -5.14
CA GLY A 55 -6.58 21.07 -3.71
C GLY A 55 -7.22 20.03 -2.79
N HIS A 56 -8.01 19.08 -3.31
CA HIS A 56 -8.55 18.00 -2.50
C HIS A 56 -7.42 17.22 -1.84
N GLN A 57 -7.66 16.76 -0.63
CA GLN A 57 -6.67 16.05 0.17
C GLN A 57 -7.32 14.96 1.01
N GLY A 58 -6.51 14.02 1.47
CA GLY A 58 -6.98 12.93 2.31
C GLY A 58 -5.86 12.05 2.84
N PRO A 59 -6.21 11.02 3.64
CA PRO A 59 -5.22 10.08 4.16
C PRO A 59 -4.61 9.24 3.03
N LEU A 60 -3.34 8.90 3.19
CA LEU A 60 -2.59 8.04 2.30
C LEU A 60 -1.90 6.95 3.11
N TRP A 61 -2.04 5.70 2.67
CA TRP A 61 -1.30 4.56 3.19
C TRP A 61 -0.34 4.07 2.11
N CYS A 62 0.86 3.64 2.52
CA CYS A 62 1.83 3.04 1.62
C CYS A 62 2.49 1.83 2.27
N MET A 63 2.77 0.79 1.49
CA MET A 63 3.65 -0.31 1.88
C MET A 63 4.84 -0.32 0.94
N ILE A 64 6.05 -0.28 1.51
CA ILE A 64 7.29 -0.32 0.74
C ILE A 64 7.95 -1.68 0.95
N LYS A 65 8.15 -2.42 -0.15
CA LYS A 65 8.86 -3.70 -0.16
C LYS A 65 9.96 -3.69 -1.21
N ARG A 66 11.07 -4.37 -0.96
CA ARG A 66 12.07 -4.65 -1.99
C ARG A 66 11.45 -5.59 -3.02
N ASP A 67 11.73 -5.35 -4.28
CA ASP A 67 11.37 -6.29 -5.34
C ASP A 67 12.35 -7.46 -5.35
N GLU A 68 11.84 -8.67 -5.13
CA GLU A 68 12.66 -9.89 -5.14
C GLU A 68 13.07 -10.30 -6.56
N SER A 69 12.31 -9.90 -7.58
CA SER A 69 12.57 -10.21 -8.99
C SER A 69 13.52 -9.22 -9.66
N SER A 70 13.65 -8.01 -9.11
CA SER A 70 14.49 -6.93 -9.63
C SER A 70 15.33 -6.31 -8.51
N PRO A 71 16.54 -6.86 -8.23
CA PRO A 71 17.45 -6.29 -7.24
C PRO A 71 17.69 -4.79 -7.46
N GLY A 72 17.65 -4.00 -6.38
CA GLY A 72 17.78 -2.54 -6.45
C GLY A 72 16.47 -1.81 -6.80
N THR A 73 15.34 -2.51 -6.87
CA THR A 73 14.01 -1.91 -7.03
C THR A 73 13.19 -2.04 -5.75
N TYR A 74 12.44 -1.00 -5.42
CA TYR A 74 11.49 -0.96 -4.32
C TYR A 74 10.10 -0.65 -4.84
N ASN A 75 9.13 -1.44 -4.43
CA ASN A 75 7.73 -1.28 -4.80
C ASN A 75 6.99 -0.48 -3.72
N PHE A 76 6.45 0.67 -4.10
CA PHE A 76 5.65 1.55 -3.26
C PHE A 76 4.17 1.32 -3.58
N ARG A 77 3.46 0.55 -2.74
CA ARG A 77 2.04 0.24 -2.95
C ARG A 77 1.16 1.18 -2.13
N TYR A 78 0.52 2.10 -2.82
CA TYR A 78 -0.31 3.15 -2.26
C TYR A 78 -1.79 2.79 -2.21
N ARG A 79 -2.46 3.30 -1.17
CA ARG A 79 -3.92 3.36 -1.07
C ARG A 79 -4.32 4.73 -0.55
N ALA A 80 -5.17 5.41 -1.29
CA ALA A 80 -5.69 6.71 -0.90
C ALA A 80 -6.97 6.54 -0.07
N GLY A 81 -7.40 7.62 0.57
CA GLY A 81 -8.72 7.68 1.17
C GLY A 81 -9.29 9.09 1.19
N TRP A 82 -10.58 9.15 1.49
CA TRP A 82 -11.34 10.38 1.71
C TRP A 82 -12.29 10.16 2.89
N GLY A 83 -12.10 10.91 3.97
CA GLY A 83 -12.75 10.62 5.25
C GLY A 83 -12.44 9.19 5.73
N LEU A 84 -13.47 8.38 5.92
CA LEU A 84 -13.36 6.98 6.36
C LEU A 84 -13.19 5.97 5.21
N LEU A 85 -13.35 6.41 3.95
CA LEU A 85 -13.29 5.52 2.78
C LEU A 85 -11.85 5.36 2.29
N GLN A 86 -11.46 4.13 1.95
CA GLN A 86 -10.19 3.82 1.30
C GLN A 86 -10.44 3.35 -0.14
N PHE A 87 -9.68 3.89 -1.09
CA PHE A 87 -9.81 3.60 -2.51
C PHE A 87 -8.47 3.67 -3.25
N GLY A 88 -8.47 3.09 -4.44
CA GLY A 88 -7.26 2.92 -5.24
C GLY A 88 -6.36 1.81 -4.71
N ASP A 89 -5.57 1.24 -5.61
CA ASP A 89 -4.47 0.35 -5.31
C ASP A 89 -3.45 0.56 -6.41
N TYR A 90 -2.38 1.27 -6.11
CA TYR A 90 -1.38 1.67 -7.10
C TYR A 90 0.00 1.30 -6.61
N THR A 91 0.74 0.55 -7.42
CA THR A 91 2.13 0.20 -7.13
C THR A 91 3.05 1.00 -8.05
N HIS A 92 3.94 1.78 -7.44
CA HIS A 92 4.99 2.52 -8.14
C HIS A 92 6.35 1.84 -7.89
N PRO A 93 6.94 1.15 -8.89
CA PRO A 93 8.28 0.61 -8.78
C PRO A 93 9.31 1.73 -8.92
N ILE A 94 10.20 1.84 -7.95
CA ILE A 94 11.30 2.82 -7.93
C ILE A 94 12.62 2.07 -7.93
N ARG A 95 13.45 2.32 -8.94
CA ARG A 95 14.85 1.89 -8.92
C ARG A 95 15.62 2.83 -8.02
N THR A 96 16.39 2.27 -7.10
CA THR A 96 17.15 3.04 -6.13
C THR A 96 18.60 2.62 -6.12
N THR A 97 19.48 3.60 -5.97
CA THR A 97 20.86 3.36 -5.56
C THR A 97 20.96 3.47 -4.04
N GLN A 98 21.75 2.61 -3.41
CA GLN A 98 22.00 2.68 -1.98
C GLN A 98 23.35 3.36 -1.75
N GLU A 99 23.32 4.52 -1.09
CA GLU A 99 24.51 5.30 -0.76
C GLU A 99 24.43 5.66 0.74
N ASP A 100 25.43 5.28 1.52
CA ASP A 100 25.52 5.53 2.97
C ASP A 100 24.27 5.16 3.80
N GLY A 101 23.54 4.12 3.36
CA GLY A 101 22.32 3.65 4.01
C GLY A 101 21.05 4.41 3.64
N ALA A 102 21.16 5.49 2.85
CA ALA A 102 20.02 6.14 2.21
C ALA A 102 19.71 5.49 0.86
N LEU A 103 18.46 5.63 0.41
CA LEU A 103 18.06 5.32 -0.97
C LEU A 103 18.00 6.62 -1.76
N SER A 104 18.70 6.67 -2.89
CA SER A 104 18.67 7.74 -3.90
C SER A 104 18.05 7.28 -5.20
#